data_AF-A0A920UQN5-F1
#
_entry.id   AF-A0A920UQN5-F1
#
_cell.length_a   1.000
_cell.length_b   1.000
_cell.length_c   1.000
_cell.angle_alpha   90.00
_cell.angle_beta   90.00
_cell.angle_gamma   90.00
#
_symmetry.space_group_name_H-M   'P 1'
#
loop_
_entity.id
_entity.type
_entity.pdbx_description
1 polymer ?
#
loop_
_entity_poly.entity_id
_entity_poly.type
_entity_poly.pdbx_seq_one_letter_code
_entity_poly.pdbx_strand_id
1 'polypeptide(L)'
;MRSVDISKFVVEINTDESLDPSVVGSKAAAVAELFRHKIKVPSCFTIKTSVFDDFIRPVTGEITTILKKVETDSVSSAFEAAESISKS
;
A
#
# COMPACT_ATOMS: atom_id res chain seq x y z
N MET A 1 11.92 -7.51 29.11
CA MET A 1 11.42 -7.24 27.74
C MET A 1 10.62 -8.44 27.27
N ARG A 2 9.34 -8.26 26.90
CA ARG A 2 8.63 -9.30 26.15
C ARG A 2 9.24 -9.34 24.75
N SER A 3 9.69 -10.51 24.31
CA SER A 3 10.10 -10.71 22.92
C SER A 3 8.87 -10.48 22.04
N VAL A 4 8.90 -9.44 21.20
CA VAL A 4 7.84 -9.20 20.23
C VAL A 4 8.13 -10.09 19.03
N ASP A 5 7.20 -10.99 18.73
CA ASP A 5 7.26 -11.83 17.54
C ASP A 5 7.01 -10.97 16.30
N ILE A 6 8.09 -10.55 15.65
CA ILE A 6 8.05 -9.64 14.50
C ILE A 6 7.52 -10.30 13.23
N SER A 7 7.53 -11.64 13.16
CA SER A 7 7.05 -12.42 12.01
C SER A 7 5.56 -12.17 11.71
N LYS A 8 4.81 -11.65 12.69
CA LYS A 8 3.42 -11.24 12.54
C LYS A 8 3.25 -9.95 11.74
N PHE A 9 4.28 -9.12 11.65
CA PHE A 9 4.20 -7.79 11.04
C PHE A 9 4.96 -7.69 9.71
N VAL A 10 5.97 -8.54 9.50
CA VAL A 10 6.84 -8.48 8.31
C VAL A 10 6.84 -9.78 7.53
N VAL A 11 7.17 -9.68 6.25
CA VAL A 11 7.39 -10.81 5.33
C VAL A 11 8.72 -10.61 4.61
N GLU A 12 9.58 -11.61 4.65
CA GLU A 12 10.83 -11.61 3.88
C GLU A 12 10.56 -11.89 2.39
N ILE A 13 11.26 -11.17 1.50
CA ILE A 13 11.08 -11.24 0.04
C ILE A 13 11.82 -12.46 -0.57
N ASN A 14 11.60 -13.61 0.03
CA ASN A 14 12.09 -14.93 -0.37
C ASN A 14 11.14 -16.06 0.07
N THR A 15 9.97 -15.72 0.61
CA THR A 15 8.96 -16.64 1.13
C THR A 15 7.77 -16.73 0.19
N ASP A 16 7.01 -17.83 0.23
CA ASP A 16 5.78 -17.97 -0.56
C ASP A 16 4.75 -16.90 -0.21
N GLU A 17 4.69 -16.46 1.04
CA GLU A 17 3.83 -15.37 1.51
C GLU A 17 4.13 -14.04 0.77
N SER A 18 5.39 -13.80 0.40
CA SER A 18 5.78 -12.58 -0.32
C SER A 18 5.26 -12.51 -1.77
N LEU A 19 4.76 -13.62 -2.32
CA LEU A 19 4.15 -13.65 -3.66
C LEU A 19 2.67 -13.24 -3.65
N ASP A 20 2.04 -13.15 -2.48
CA ASP A 20 0.62 -12.78 -2.36
C ASP A 20 0.44 -11.25 -2.31
N PRO A 21 -0.07 -10.63 -3.40
CA PRO A 21 -0.27 -9.18 -3.45
C PRO A 21 -1.33 -8.68 -2.45
N SER A 22 -2.21 -9.54 -1.94
CA SER A 22 -3.16 -9.15 -0.89
C SER A 22 -2.49 -8.99 0.48
N VAL A 23 -1.40 -9.71 0.72
CA VAL A 23 -0.63 -9.69 1.97
C VAL A 23 0.44 -8.59 1.95
N VAL A 24 1.13 -8.40 0.82
CA VAL A 24 2.30 -7.51 0.75
C VAL A 24 2.15 -6.31 -0.19
N GLY A 25 1.05 -6.24 -0.94
CA GLY A 25 0.86 -5.26 -2.01
C GLY A 25 1.56 -5.65 -3.32
N SER A 26 1.08 -5.11 -4.44
CA SER A 26 1.54 -5.49 -5.78
C SER A 26 3.02 -5.21 -6.05
N LYS A 27 3.58 -4.14 -5.46
CA LYS A 27 5.00 -3.80 -5.63
C LYS A 27 5.92 -4.84 -4.99
N ALA A 28 5.66 -5.23 -3.74
CA ALA A 28 6.46 -6.22 -3.05
C ALA A 28 6.32 -7.61 -3.69
N ALA A 29 5.09 -7.99 -4.08
CA ALA A 29 4.85 -9.24 -4.80
C ALA A 29 5.62 -9.31 -6.13
N ALA A 30 5.73 -8.20 -6.87
CA ALA A 30 6.54 -8.15 -8.08
C ALA A 30 8.04 -8.34 -7.79
N VAL A 31 8.57 -7.80 -6.69
CA VAL A 31 9.96 -8.01 -6.28
C VAL A 31 10.19 -9.48 -5.86
N ALA A 32 9.23 -10.09 -5.16
CA ALA A 32 9.27 -11.52 -4.83
C ALA A 32 9.26 -12.41 -6.07
N GLU A 33 8.51 -12.02 -7.12
CA GLU A 33 8.54 -12.69 -8.42
C GLU A 33 9.92 -12.64 -9.08
N LEU A 34 10.64 -11.50 -9.00
CA LEU A 34 12.02 -11.41 -9.50
C LEU A 34 12.92 -12.41 -8.75
N PHE A 35 12.79 -12.47 -7.42
CA PHE A 35 13.54 -13.42 -6.59
C PHE A 35 13.23 -14.87 -6.99
N ARG A 36 11.95 -15.22 -7.20
CA ARG A 36 11.50 -16.55 -7.64
C ARG A 36 12.13 -16.95 -8.98
N HIS A 37 12.30 -16.00 -9.89
CA HIS A 37 12.96 -16.20 -11.18
C HIS A 37 14.50 -16.18 -11.11
N LYS A 38 15.08 -16.24 -9.90
CA LYS A 38 16.53 -16.21 -9.64
C LYS A 38 17.22 -14.93 -10.13
N ILE A 39 16.46 -13.85 -10.30
CA ILE A 39 17.02 -12.53 -10.54
C ILE A 39 17.55 -11.99 -9.20
N LYS A 40 18.73 -11.39 -9.22
CA LYS A 40 19.38 -10.89 -8.01
C LYS A 40 18.58 -9.71 -7.44
N VAL A 41 17.97 -9.94 -6.28
CA VAL A 41 17.31 -8.92 -5.46
C VAL A 41 18.12 -8.75 -4.17
N PRO A 42 18.34 -7.51 -3.69
CA PRO A 42 18.93 -7.30 -2.36
C PRO A 42 18.10 -7.98 -1.27
N SER A 43 18.73 -8.51 -0.22
CA SER A 43 18.00 -9.03 0.94
C SER A 43 17.09 -7.94 1.53
N CYS A 44 15.80 -8.20 1.57
CA CYS A 44 14.80 -7.24 2.04
C CYS A 44 13.55 -7.93 2.59
N PHE A 45 12.74 -7.13 3.28
CA PHE A 45 11.43 -7.51 3.79
C PHE A 45 10.42 -6.40 3.46
N THR A 46 9.15 -6.73 3.62
CA THR A 46 8.03 -5.77 3.56
C THR A 46 7.16 -5.91 4.79
N ILE A 47 6.37 -4.89 5.10
CA ILE A 47 5.38 -4.91 6.19
C ILE A 47 4.06 -5.44 5.60
N LYS A 48 3.37 -6.35 6.32
CA LYS A 48 2.07 -6.86 5.87
C LYS A 48 1.05 -5.73 5.75
N THR A 49 0.21 -5.78 4.73
CA THR A 49 -0.87 -4.81 4.48
C THR A 49 -1.77 -4.64 5.71
N SER A 50 -2.08 -5.74 6.40
CA SER A 50 -2.90 -5.75 7.62
C SER A 50 -2.33 -4.91 8.76
N VAL A 51 -1.01 -4.69 8.82
CA VAL A 51 -0.39 -3.85 9.84
C VAL A 51 -0.78 -2.39 9.65
N PHE A 52 -0.96 -1.97 8.39
CA PHE A 52 -1.43 -0.62 8.11
C PHE A 52 -2.87 -0.42 8.61
N ASP A 53 -3.75 -1.42 8.43
CA ASP A 53 -5.12 -1.39 8.96
C ASP A 53 -5.15 -1.23 10.48
N ASP A 54 -4.29 -1.97 11.19
CA ASP A 54 -4.11 -1.84 12.64
C ASP A 54 -3.59 -0.45 13.03
N PHE A 55 -2.63 0.08 12.26
CA PHE A 55 -2.02 1.38 12.50
C PHE A 55 -3.02 2.54 12.33
N ILE A 56 -3.84 2.50 11.27
CA ILE A 56 -4.83 3.56 11.01
C ILE A 56 -6.13 3.38 11.78
N ARG A 57 -6.36 2.23 12.44
CA ARG A 57 -7.59 1.91 13.17
C ARG A 57 -8.12 3.05 14.05
N PRO A 58 -7.29 3.78 14.81
CA PRO A 58 -7.78 4.88 15.66
C PRO A 58 -8.45 6.02 14.88
N VAL A 59 -8.09 6.20 13.61
CA VAL A 59 -8.54 7.32 12.76
C VAL A 59 -9.37 6.88 11.55
N THR A 60 -9.60 5.58 11.36
CA THR A 60 -10.35 5.05 10.21
C THR A 60 -11.75 5.66 10.06
N GLY A 61 -12.43 5.94 11.18
CA GLY A 61 -13.75 6.58 11.18
C GLY A 61 -13.73 8.03 10.66
N GLU A 62 -12.71 8.80 11.04
CA GLU A 62 -12.50 10.18 10.58
C GLU A 62 -12.16 10.21 9.09
N ILE A 63 -11.24 9.33 8.66
CA ILE A 63 -10.90 9.15 7.24
C ILE A 63 -12.16 8.84 6.43
N THR A 64 -12.96 7.87 6.88
CA THR A 64 -14.21 7.48 6.19
C THR A 64 -15.21 8.63 6.13
N THR A 65 -15.33 9.42 7.21
CA THR A 65 -16.23 10.56 7.28
C THR A 65 -15.81 11.67 6.31
N ILE A 66 -14.52 11.93 6.19
CA ILE A 66 -13.96 12.89 5.23
C ILE A 66 -14.18 12.40 3.80
N LEU A 67 -13.91 11.12 3.51
CA LEU A 67 -14.09 10.54 2.18
C LEU A 67 -15.54 10.60 1.69
N LYS A 68 -16.53 10.48 2.58
CA LYS A 68 -17.96 10.66 2.22
C LYS A 68 -18.32 12.06 1.75
N LYS A 69 -17.51 13.07 2.10
CA LYS A 69 -17.70 14.46 1.71
C LYS A 69 -16.95 14.82 0.42
N VAL A 70 -16.10 13.92 -0.08
CA VAL A 70 -15.38 14.13 -1.34
C VAL A 70 -16.32 13.80 -2.48
N GLU A 71 -16.59 14.78 -3.33
CA GLU A 71 -17.34 14.59 -4.58
C GLU A 71 -16.48 13.77 -5.53
N THR A 72 -16.94 12.56 -5.88
CA THR A 72 -16.21 11.63 -6.76
C THR A 72 -16.67 11.70 -8.22
N ASP A 73 -17.79 12.39 -8.47
CA ASP A 73 -18.40 12.54 -9.79
C ASP A 73 -17.92 13.82 -10.52
N SER A 74 -17.38 14.80 -9.80
CA SER A 74 -16.73 15.98 -10.39
C SER A 74 -15.29 15.66 -10.80
N VAL A 75 -15.11 14.65 -11.66
CA VAL A 75 -13.85 14.45 -12.37
C VAL A 75 -13.80 15.47 -13.51
N SER A 76 -13.81 16.77 -13.19
CA SER A 76 -13.21 17.72 -14.12
C SER A 76 -11.79 17.25 -14.28
N SER A 77 -11.45 16.74 -15.47
CA SER A 77 -10.14 16.17 -15.70
C SER A 77 -9.08 17.17 -15.25
N ALA A 78 -7.93 16.73 -14.76
CA ALA A 78 -6.84 17.64 -14.39
C ALA A 78 -6.51 18.64 -15.54
N PHE A 79 -6.87 18.30 -16.77
CA PHE A 79 -6.83 19.15 -17.96
C PHE A 79 -7.91 20.25 -17.97
N GLU A 80 -9.17 19.96 -17.65
CA GLU A 80 -10.26 20.95 -17.56
C GLU A 80 -10.03 21.96 -16.43
N ALA A 81 -9.48 21.51 -15.31
CA ALA A 81 -9.09 22.39 -14.21
C ALA A 81 -7.96 23.35 -14.64
N ALA A 82 -6.98 22.87 -15.40
CA ALA A 82 -5.88 23.70 -15.92
C ALA A 82 -6.34 24.68 -17.01
N GLU A 83 -7.26 24.28 -17.89
CA GLU A 83 -7.84 25.17 -18.91
C GLU A 83 -8.65 26.32 -18.30
N SER A 84 -9.33 26.09 -17.18
CA SER A 84 -10.12 27.12 -16.49
C SER A 84 -9.23 28.21 -15.87
N ILE A 85 -8.04 27.85 -15.39
CA ILE A 85 -7.06 28.81 -14.83
C ILE A 85 -6.44 29.68 -15.93
N SER A 86 -6.22 29.12 -17.13
CA SER A 86 -5.56 29.83 -18.24
C SER A 86 -6.48 30.77 -19.04
N LYS A 87 -7.79 30.76 -18.78
CA LYS A 87 -8.78 31.66 -19.38
C LYS A 87 -9.21 32.82 -18.44
N SER A 88 -8.52 33.01 -17.32
CA SER A 88 -8.73 34.12 -16.37
C SER A 88 -7.88 35.34 -16.69
#